data_AF-A0A433MSP3-F1
#
_entry.id   AF-A0A433MSP3-F1
#
_cell.length_a   1.000
_cell.length_b   1.000
_cell.length_c   1.000
_cell.angle_alpha   90.00
_cell.angle_beta   90.00
_cell.angle_gamma   90.00
#
_symmetry.space_group_name_H-M   'P 1'
#
loop_
_entity.id
_entity.type
_entity.pdbx_description
1 polymer ?
#
loop_
_entity_poly.entity_id
_entity_poly.type
_entity_poly.pdbx_seq_one_letter_code
_entity_poly.pdbx_strand_id
1 'polypeptide(L)'
;MCTPSASRPWIRLRWRLPCAGLRGYIVEGHWRWEPDTPAVRAAFQAAVDAGNRAYGAGTHWVEQEEAEAPAGSQISDGHRRTIAKTCH
;
A
#
# COMPACT_ATOMS: atom_id res chain seq x y z
N MET A 1 -25.62 9.65 -12.34
CA MET A 1 -25.27 9.16 -11.00
C MET A 1 -24.00 8.34 -11.16
N CYS A 2 -22.83 8.91 -10.83
CA CYS A 2 -21.56 8.21 -10.97
C CYS A 2 -21.33 7.37 -9.71
N THR A 3 -21.28 6.06 -9.84
CA THR A 3 -20.82 5.17 -8.78
C THR A 3 -19.33 5.48 -8.58
N PRO A 4 -18.87 5.85 -7.37
CA PRO A 4 -17.43 5.81 -7.13
C PRO A 4 -17.01 4.35 -7.30
N SER A 5 -16.10 4.10 -8.25
CA SER A 5 -15.38 2.84 -8.35
C SER A 5 -14.73 2.66 -6.99
N ALA A 6 -15.34 1.83 -6.14
CA ALA A 6 -14.84 1.53 -4.82
C ALA A 6 -13.55 0.74 -5.02
N SER A 7 -12.44 1.47 -5.14
CA SER A 7 -11.11 0.94 -5.02
C SER A 7 -11.09 0.23 -3.68
N ARG A 8 -11.13 -1.10 -3.71
CA ARG A 8 -11.11 -1.88 -2.49
C ARG A 8 -9.76 -1.58 -1.83
N PRO A 9 -9.74 -1.04 -0.61
CA PRO A 9 -8.48 -0.81 0.07
C PRO A 9 -7.79 -2.17 0.26
N TRP A 10 -6.46 -2.17 0.23
CA TRP A 10 -5.64 -3.35 0.49
C TRP A 10 -4.88 -3.13 1.78
N ILE A 11 -4.67 -4.20 2.54
CA ILE A 11 -3.90 -4.17 3.78
C ILE A 11 -2.83 -5.25 3.79
N ARG A 12 -1.72 -5.01 4.46
CA ARG A 12 -0.69 -6.01 4.74
C ARG A 12 -0.16 -5.88 6.16
N LEU A 13 0.22 -7.00 6.75
CA LEU A 13 0.93 -7.04 8.02
C LEU A 13 2.42 -6.81 7.79
N ARG A 14 3.01 -5.91 8.56
CA ARG A 14 4.46 -5.66 8.62
C ARG A 14 4.99 -6.03 9.99
N TRP A 15 6.28 -6.41 10.04
CA TRP A 15 6.98 -6.56 11.29
C TRP A 15 8.47 -6.24 11.19
N ARG A 16 9.05 -5.89 12.34
CA ARG A 16 10.47 -5.61 12.54
C ARG A 16 10.90 -6.21 13.87
N LEU A 17 11.90 -7.08 13.84
CA LEU A 17 12.50 -7.67 15.04
C LEU A 17 13.90 -7.08 15.25
N PRO A 18 14.20 -6.51 16.43
CA PRO A 18 15.48 -5.83 16.67
C PRO A 18 16.69 -6.76 16.68
N CYS A 19 16.52 -8.05 16.99
CA CYS A 19 17.65 -8.96 17.24
C CYS A 19 17.47 -10.41 16.75
N ALA A 20 16.44 -10.72 15.95
CA ALA A 20 16.10 -12.11 15.63
C ALA A 20 16.89 -12.74 14.46
N GLY A 21 17.95 -12.08 13.97
CA GLY A 21 18.85 -12.65 12.96
C GLY A 21 20.11 -13.26 13.59
N LEU A 22 20.64 -14.32 12.97
CA LEU A 22 21.91 -15.01 13.34
C LEU A 22 23.15 -14.10 13.46
N ARG A 23 23.04 -12.80 13.15
CA ARG A 23 24.14 -11.82 13.12
C ARG A 23 23.80 -10.49 13.83
N GLY A 24 22.73 -10.44 14.63
CA GLY A 24 22.37 -9.23 15.39
C GLY A 24 21.82 -8.08 14.55
N TYR A 25 21.38 -8.35 13.32
CA TYR A 25 20.72 -7.36 12.48
C TYR A 25 19.21 -7.31 12.75
N ILE A 26 18.66 -6.11 12.54
CA ILE A 26 17.23 -5.90 12.45
C ILE A 26 16.69 -6.70 11.27
N VAL A 27 15.69 -7.54 11.54
CA VAL A 27 14.98 -8.30 10.50
C VAL A 27 13.64 -7.63 10.27
N GLU A 28 13.40 -7.17 9.05
CA GLU A 28 12.08 -6.71 8.61
C GLU A 28 11.42 -7.76 7.73
N GLY A 29 10.14 -8.01 7.98
CA GLY A 29 9.32 -8.87 7.16
C GLY A 29 7.97 -8.24 6.86
N HIS A 30 7.33 -8.80 5.85
CA HIS A 30 6.03 -8.34 5.39
C HIS A 30 5.21 -9.53 4.91
N TRP A 31 3.92 -9.49 5.19
CA TRP A 31 2.94 -10.36 4.57
C TRP A 31 2.53 -9.80 3.20
N ARG A 32 1.87 -10.63 2.40
CA ARG A 32 1.24 -10.23 1.14
C ARG A 32 0.14 -9.18 1.37
N TRP A 33 -0.11 -8.35 0.37
CA TRP A 33 -1.31 -7.52 0.31
C TRP A 33 -2.58 -8.38 0.18
N GLU A 34 -3.53 -8.14 1.08
CA GLU A 34 -4.85 -8.77 1.07
C GLU A 34 -5.94 -7.70 0.96
N PRO A 35 -7.12 -8.03 0.41
CA PRO A 35 -8.25 -7.10 0.41
C PRO A 35 -8.63 -6.71 1.84
N ASP A 36 -8.85 -5.42 2.06
CA ASP A 36 -9.31 -4.87 3.34
C ASP A 36 -10.77 -5.24 3.60
N THR A 37 -10.95 -6.45 4.11
CA THR A 37 -12.21 -6.93 4.64
C THR A 37 -12.17 -6.88 6.17
N PRO A 38 -13.33 -6.75 6.85
CA PRO A 38 -13.37 -6.77 8.31
C PRO A 38 -12.68 -8.00 8.92
N ALA A 39 -12.80 -9.15 8.27
CA ALA A 39 -12.18 -10.39 8.72
C ALA A 39 -10.64 -10.34 8.63
N VAL A 40 -10.09 -9.89 7.50
CA VAL A 40 -8.63 -9.78 7.31
C VAL A 40 -8.06 -8.72 8.26
N ARG A 41 -8.73 -7.57 8.38
CA ARG A 41 -8.31 -6.50 9.29
C ARG A 41 -8.28 -6.96 10.74
N ALA A 42 -9.32 -7.66 11.20
CA ALA A 42 -9.36 -8.22 12.55
C ALA A 42 -8.23 -9.24 12.79
N ALA A 43 -7.97 -10.12 11.81
CA ALA A 43 -6.89 -11.11 11.91
C ALA A 43 -5.50 -10.45 11.98
N PHE A 44 -5.23 -9.45 11.13
CA PHE A 44 -3.96 -8.72 11.15
C PHE A 44 -3.80 -7.89 12.42
N GLN A 45 -4.86 -7.26 12.92
CA GLN A 45 -4.81 -6.54 14.18
C GLN A 45 -4.50 -7.46 15.36
N ALA A 46 -5.11 -8.66 15.40
CA ALA A 46 -4.80 -9.66 16.42
C ALA A 46 -3.32 -10.11 16.36
N ALA A 47 -2.77 -10.26 15.15
CA ALA A 47 -1.35 -10.56 14.96
C ALA A 47 -0.43 -9.41 15.42
N VAL A 48 -0.81 -8.16 15.13
CA VAL A 48 -0.11 -6.97 15.64
C VAL A 48 -0.09 -6.96 17.16
N ASP A 49 -1.23 -7.19 17.79
CA ASP A 49 -1.34 -7.18 19.25
C ASP A 49 -0.51 -8.31 19.89
N ALA A 50 -0.56 -9.52 19.32
CA ALA A 50 0.23 -10.65 19.79
C ALA A 50 1.74 -10.38 19.63
N GLY A 51 2.16 -9.86 18.47
CA GLY A 51 3.56 -9.53 18.19
C GLY A 51 4.09 -8.41 19.09
N ASN A 52 3.29 -7.36 19.31
CA ASN A 52 3.66 -6.26 20.21
C ASN A 52 3.76 -6.70 21.67
N ARG A 53 2.94 -7.67 22.12
CA ARG A 53 3.08 -8.27 23.46
C ARG A 53 4.34 -9.11 23.61
N ALA A 54 4.75 -9.82 22.55
CA ALA A 54 5.91 -10.70 22.59
C ALA A 54 7.24 -9.95 22.43
N TYR A 55 7.30 -8.96 21.54
CA TYR A 55 8.55 -8.31 21.12
C TYR A 55 8.63 -6.81 21.46
N GLY A 56 7.55 -6.24 21.99
CA GLY A 56 7.45 -4.81 22.33
C GLY A 56 6.72 -4.00 21.26
N ALA A 57 6.29 -2.80 21.65
CA ALA A 57 5.56 -1.89 20.77
C ALA A 57 6.37 -1.48 19.54
N GLY A 58 5.69 -1.32 18.40
CA GLY A 58 6.31 -0.91 17.14
C GLY A 58 7.04 -2.04 16.40
N THR A 59 6.92 -3.29 16.86
CA THR A 59 7.48 -4.45 16.18
C THR A 59 6.55 -5.02 15.13
N HIS A 60 5.24 -4.76 15.22
CA HIS A 60 4.24 -5.17 14.23
C HIS A 60 3.26 -4.02 13.96
N TRP A 61 2.86 -3.85 12.70
CA TRP A 61 1.87 -2.85 12.28
C TRP A 61 1.14 -3.26 10.99
N VAL A 62 -0.02 -2.66 10.73
CA VAL A 62 -0.77 -2.85 9.48
C VAL A 62 -0.52 -1.64 8.58
N GLU A 63 -0.16 -1.91 7.33
CA GLU A 63 -0.14 -0.90 6.27
C GLU A 63 -1.41 -1.01 5.43
N GLN A 64 -1.92 0.12 4.97
CA GLN A 64 -3.09 0.22 4.10
C GLN A 64 -2.72 0.97 2.83
N GLU A 65 -3.16 0.44 1.69
CA GLU A 65 -3.07 1.08 0.38
C GLU A 65 -4.49 1.38 -0.09
N GLU A 66 -4.79 2.65 -0.31
CA GLU A 66 -6.00 3.07 -0.99
C GLU A 66 -5.70 3.05 -2.48
N ALA A 67 -6.32 2.13 -3.23
CA ALA A 67 -6.11 2.10 -4.66
C ALA A 67 -6.64 3.42 -5.25
N GLU A 68 -5.76 4.28 -5.76
CA GLU A 68 -6.20 5.44 -6.53
C GLU A 68 -6.99 4.94 -7.75
N ALA A 69 -8.21 5.46 -7.93
CA ALA A 69 -8.93 5.28 -9.18
C ALA A 69 -8.03 5.83 -10.32
N PRO A 70 -7.91 5.15 -11.47
CA PRO A 70 -7.11 5.66 -12.57
C PRO A 70 -7.65 7.03 -12.98
N ALA A 71 -6.84 8.07 -12.78
CA ALA A 71 -7.14 9.41 -13.28
C ALA A 71 -7.46 9.28 -14.77
N GLY A 72 -8.69 9.64 -15.15
CA GLY A 72 -9.15 9.59 -16.52
C GLY A 72 -8.24 10.43 -17.41
N SER A 73 -7.35 9.77 -18.14
CA SER A 73 -6.63 10.40 -19.24
C SER A 73 -7.59 10.53 -20.41
N GLN A 74 -8.35 11.63 -20.42
CA GLN A 74 -8.96 12.15 -21.63
C GLN A 74 -7.85 12.59 -22.57
N ILE A 75 -7.28 11.65 -23.33
CA ILE A 75 -6.64 11.98 -24.60
C ILE A 75 -7.73 11.94 -25.67
N SER A 76 -8.43 13.06 -25.80
CA SER A 76 -9.25 13.34 -26.98
C SER A 76 -8.32 13.57 -28.17
N ASP A 77 -8.48 12.70 -29.16
CA ASP A 77 -7.94 12.84 -30.52
C ASP A 77 -8.39 14.18 -31.14
N GLY A 78 -7.45 14.90 -31.76
CA GLY A 78 -7.66 16.29 -32.17
C GLY A 78 -6.55 16.88 -33.05
N HIS A 79 -6.13 16.14 -34.07
CA HIS A 79 -5.72 16.62 -35.40
C HIS A 79 -5.44 18.14 -35.60
N ARG A 80 -4.17 18.58 -35.68
CA ARG A 80 -3.64 19.39 -36.81
C ARG A 80 -2.13 19.63 -36.72
N ARG A 81 -1.42 19.23 -37.78
CA ARG A 81 -0.08 19.71 -38.15
C ARG A 81 -0.07 21.25 -38.20
N THR A 82 0.98 21.91 -37.70
CA THR A 82 1.75 22.93 -38.46
C THR A 82 3.08 23.19 -37.74
N ILE A 83 4.14 23.06 -38.51
CA ILE A 83 5.54 23.36 -38.22
C ILE A 83 5.74 24.88 -38.32
N ALA A 84 6.34 25.53 -37.33
CA ALA A 84 6.96 26.83 -37.53
C ALA A 84 8.15 27.02 -36.57
N LYS A 85 9.35 26.91 -37.15
CA LYS A 85 10.61 27.43 -36.63
C LYS A 85 10.47 28.93 -36.36
N THR A 86 10.91 29.42 -35.22
CA THR A 86 11.46 30.79 -35.14
C THR A 86 12.55 30.83 -34.07
N CYS A 87 13.75 31.17 -34.52
CA CYS A 87 14.90 31.50 -33.68
C CYS A 87 14.77 32.95 -33.21
N HIS A 88 15.33 33.27 -32.04
CA HIS A 88 16.00 34.54 -31.82
C HIS A 88 17.27 34.32 -31.01
#